data_AF-A0A183P5Q0-F1
#
_entry.id   AF-A0A183P5Q0-F1
#
_cell.length_a   1.000
_cell.length_b   1.000
_cell.length_c   1.000
_cell.angle_alpha   90.00
_cell.angle_beta   90.00
_cell.angle_gamma   90.00
#
_symmetry.space_group_name_H-M   'P 1'
#
loop_
_entity.id
_entity.type
_entity.pdbx_description
1 polymer ?
#
loop_
_entity_poly.entity_id
_entity_poly.type
_entity_poly.pdbx_seq_one_letter_code
_entity_poly.pdbx_strand_id
1 'polypeptide(L)'
;MKKVLKCYRRTLPTLFNLLFLLGFWLISATLVAMCVFNKPNRDLTKNSIVNTTTTAFTDFYDTLFSLLVLLTTTNHPDILIPPYNGNRGTAIFSIVYLGVGLYVLLNILTAAVYSEFSGYLMSSVQTRLMRRRVATRAAFEVLKYEHK
;
A
#
# COMPACT_ATOMS: atom_id res chain seq x y z
N MET A 1 22.01 -11.38 -7.16
CA MET A 1 20.57 -11.27 -6.84
C MET A 1 20.14 -12.01 -5.56
N LYS A 2 20.72 -13.16 -5.18
CA LYS A 2 20.32 -13.93 -3.98
C LYS A 2 20.29 -13.13 -2.66
N LYS A 3 21.18 -12.15 -2.48
CA LYS A 3 21.23 -11.27 -1.29
C LYS A 3 20.00 -10.33 -1.18
N VAL A 4 19.51 -9.84 -2.33
CA VAL A 4 18.35 -8.94 -2.41
C VAL A 4 17.05 -9.70 -2.11
N LEU A 5 16.89 -10.90 -2.69
CA LEU A 5 15.73 -11.75 -2.42
C LEU A 5 15.64 -12.16 -0.94
N LYS A 6 16.79 -12.43 -0.31
CA LYS A 6 16.87 -12.76 1.12
C LYS A 6 16.54 -11.55 2.01
N CYS A 7 16.86 -10.33 1.55
CA CYS A 7 16.44 -9.08 2.19
C CYS A 7 14.92 -8.92 2.13
N TYR A 8 14.34 -9.01 0.91
CA TYR A 8 12.90 -8.88 0.71
C TYR A 8 12.11 -9.89 1.56
N ARG A 9 12.52 -11.16 1.56
CA ARG A 9 11.88 -12.20 2.38
C ARG A 9 11.99 -11.93 3.89
N ARG A 10 13.04 -11.23 4.34
CA ARG A 10 13.23 -10.91 5.77
C ARG A 10 12.39 -9.71 6.21
N THR A 11 12.10 -8.78 5.30
CA THR A 11 11.26 -7.59 5.57
C THR A 11 9.77 -7.86 5.39
N LEU A 12 9.41 -8.85 4.57
CA LEU A 12 8.04 -9.31 4.32
C LEU A 12 7.19 -9.57 5.59
N PRO A 13 7.67 -10.27 6.64
CA PRO A 13 6.85 -10.51 7.83
C PRO A 13 6.46 -9.22 8.57
N THR A 14 7.34 -8.22 8.65
CA THR A 14 6.99 -6.91 9.25
C THR A 14 5.94 -6.19 8.38
N LEU A 15 6.11 -6.24 7.06
CA LEU A 15 5.17 -5.64 6.11
C LEU A 15 3.81 -6.33 6.10
N PHE A 16 3.75 -7.63 6.42
CA PHE A 16 2.51 -8.39 6.43
C PHE A 16 1.47 -7.82 7.39
N ASN A 17 1.88 -7.36 8.58
CA ASN A 17 0.97 -6.75 9.55
C ASN A 17 0.36 -5.44 9.02
N LEU A 18 1.15 -4.63 8.30
CA LEU A 18 0.71 -3.37 7.72
C LEU A 18 -0.17 -3.60 6.49
N LEU A 19 0.15 -4.61 5.68
CA LEU A 19 -0.70 -5.04 4.58
C LEU A 19 -2.05 -5.58 5.08
N PHE A 20 -2.06 -6.30 6.20
CA PHE A 20 -3.29 -6.76 6.84
C PHE A 20 -4.14 -5.58 7.32
N LEU A 21 -3.51 -4.59 7.97
CA LEU A 21 -4.20 -3.36 8.39
C LEU A 21 -4.80 -2.60 7.19
N LEU A 22 -4.04 -2.48 6.09
CA LEU A 22 -4.52 -1.86 4.86
C LEU A 22 -5.70 -2.64 4.24
N GLY A 23 -5.61 -3.98 4.23
CA GLY A 23 -6.68 -4.85 3.75
C GLY A 23 -7.95 -4.71 4.60
N PHE A 24 -7.81 -4.66 5.92
CA PHE A 24 -8.92 -4.43 6.84
C PHE A 24 -9.58 -3.07 6.62
N TRP A 25 -8.79 -2.02 6.42
CA TRP A 25 -9.29 -0.69 6.05
C TRP A 25 -10.08 -0.71 4.74
N LEU A 26 -9.56 -1.39 3.70
CA LEU A 26 -10.25 -1.51 2.42
C LEU A 26 -11.56 -2.28 2.53
N ILE A 27 -11.58 -3.41 3.23
CA ILE A 27 -12.79 -4.24 3.39
C ILE A 27 -13.85 -3.48 4.20
N SER A 28 -13.47 -2.85 5.32
CA SER A 28 -14.40 -2.06 6.12
C SER A 28 -14.98 -0.88 5.34
N ALA A 29 -14.14 -0.15 4.58
CA ALA A 29 -14.60 0.92 3.70
C ALA A 29 -15.53 0.41 2.58
N THR A 30 -15.28 -0.79 2.05
CA THR A 30 -16.13 -1.44 1.04
C THR A 30 -17.52 -1.74 1.61
N LEU A 31 -17.59 -2.32 2.81
CA LEU A 31 -18.87 -2.61 3.47
C LEU A 31 -19.67 -1.31 3.73
N VAL A 32 -19.01 -0.26 4.23
CA VAL A 32 -19.64 1.05 4.44
C VAL A 32 -20.12 1.65 3.11
N ALA A 33 -19.29 1.63 2.07
CA ALA A 33 -19.63 2.16 0.76
C ALA A 33 -20.84 1.44 0.16
N MET A 34 -20.91 0.11 0.26
CA MET A 34 -22.08 -0.64 -0.17
C MET A 34 -23.31 -0.30 0.67
N CYS A 35 -23.21 -0.19 1.99
CA CYS A 35 -24.37 0.19 2.81
C CYS A 35 -24.90 1.61 2.49
N VAL A 36 -24.03 2.55 2.13
CA VAL A 36 -24.39 3.95 1.89
C VAL A 36 -24.81 4.20 0.43
N PHE A 37 -24.15 3.57 -0.54
CA PHE A 37 -24.31 3.86 -1.96
C PHE A 37 -25.06 2.80 -2.75
N ASN A 38 -25.27 1.60 -2.21
CA ASN A 38 -26.05 0.57 -2.88
C ASN A 38 -27.54 0.94 -2.84
N LYS A 39 -28.01 1.58 -3.92
CA LYS A 39 -29.44 1.81 -4.13
C LYS A 39 -30.05 0.56 -4.77
N PRO A 40 -31.06 -0.07 -4.14
CA PRO A 40 -31.76 -1.17 -4.78
C PRO A 40 -32.40 -0.66 -6.08
N ASN A 41 -32.24 -1.43 -7.16
CA ASN A 41 -32.84 -1.20 -8.49
C ASN A 41 -34.38 -1.14 -8.40
N ARG A 42 -34.95 -0.02 -7.93
CA ARG A 42 -36.41 0.16 -7.84
C ARG A 42 -37.02 0.85 -9.07
N ASP A 43 -36.22 1.37 -9.98
CA ASP A 43 -36.68 2.19 -11.11
C ASP A 43 -36.22 1.69 -12.50
N LEU A 44 -36.21 0.37 -12.75
CA LEU A 44 -35.97 -0.18 -14.10
C LEU A 44 -37.20 -0.09 -15.03
N THR A 45 -38.00 1.00 -14.94
CA THR A 45 -39.20 1.13 -15.78
C THR A 45 -39.39 2.47 -16.47
N LYS A 46 -38.43 3.41 -16.46
CA LYS A 46 -38.56 4.60 -17.32
C LYS A 46 -37.23 5.01 -17.94
N ASN A 47 -37.09 4.63 -19.21
CA ASN A 47 -36.47 5.34 -20.32
C ASN A 47 -35.16 6.13 -20.07
N SER A 48 -34.21 5.83 -20.96
CA SER A 48 -33.17 6.72 -21.48
C SER A 48 -31.77 6.56 -20.89
N ILE A 49 -30.90 6.07 -21.78
CA ILE A 49 -29.44 6.22 -21.79
C ILE A 49 -28.73 5.40 -20.70
N VAL A 50 -27.97 4.42 -21.17
CA VAL A 50 -27.00 3.65 -20.38
C VAL A 50 -25.99 4.65 -19.79
N ASN A 51 -26.29 5.18 -18.62
CA ASN A 51 -25.30 5.87 -17.81
C ASN A 51 -24.44 4.79 -17.16
N THR A 52 -23.36 4.44 -17.82
CA THR A 52 -22.32 3.47 -17.42
C THR A 52 -21.63 3.79 -16.07
N THR A 53 -22.12 4.78 -15.33
CA THR A 53 -21.48 5.36 -14.14
C THR A 53 -22.04 4.85 -12.81
N THR A 54 -23.06 3.98 -12.80
CA THR A 54 -23.73 3.53 -11.56
C THR A 54 -23.47 2.08 -11.14
N THR A 55 -22.65 1.32 -11.88
CA THR A 55 -22.35 -0.09 -11.54
C THR A 55 -21.19 -0.26 -10.55
N ALA A 56 -20.43 0.79 -10.25
CA ALA A 56 -19.21 0.63 -9.46
C ALA A 56 -19.44 0.25 -7.98
N PHE A 57 -20.66 0.41 -7.46
CA PHE A 57 -21.03 0.15 -6.06
C PHE A 57 -22.10 -0.95 -5.89
N THR A 58 -22.38 -1.74 -6.94
CA THR A 58 -23.42 -2.78 -6.90
C THR A 58 -22.90 -4.08 -6.30
N ASP A 59 -21.73 -4.53 -6.76
CA ASP A 59 -21.10 -5.78 -6.32
C ASP A 59 -19.95 -5.51 -5.36
N PHE A 60 -19.73 -6.45 -4.44
CA PHE A 60 -18.66 -6.35 -3.44
C PHE A 60 -17.28 -6.24 -4.11
N TYR A 61 -17.03 -7.09 -5.10
CA TYR A 61 -15.74 -7.12 -5.80
C TYR A 61 -15.49 -5.84 -6.61
N ASP A 62 -16.52 -5.34 -7.30
CA ASP A 62 -16.43 -4.10 -8.08
C ASP A 62 -16.24 -2.88 -7.18
N THR A 63 -16.93 -2.85 -6.03
CA THR A 63 -16.76 -1.80 -5.03
C THR A 63 -15.37 -1.84 -4.41
N LEU A 64 -14.89 -3.03 -4.04
CA LEU A 64 -13.56 -3.23 -3.46
C LEU A 64 -12.48 -2.80 -4.45
N PHE A 65 -12.59 -3.19 -5.72
CA PHE A 65 -11.64 -2.82 -6.75
C PHE A 65 -11.68 -1.31 -7.02
N SER A 66 -12.87 -0.72 -7.12
CA SER A 66 -13.04 0.73 -7.31
C SER A 66 -12.45 1.54 -6.15
N LEU A 67 -12.62 1.07 -4.92
CA LEU A 67 -12.00 1.68 -3.74
C LEU A 67 -10.49 1.45 -3.72
N LEU A 68 -9.98 0.27 -4.10
CA LEU A 68 -8.55 0.02 -4.23
C LEU A 68 -7.89 0.99 -5.23
N VAL A 69 -8.53 1.23 -6.37
CA VAL A 69 -8.08 2.22 -7.37
C VAL A 69 -8.22 3.66 -6.85
N LEU A 70 -9.21 3.93 -5.99
CA LEU A 70 -9.39 5.21 -5.32
C LEU A 70 -8.34 5.47 -4.24
N LEU A 71 -7.86 4.42 -3.57
CA LEU A 71 -6.75 4.51 -2.61
C LEU A 71 -5.48 5.02 -3.32
N THR A 72 -5.28 4.66 -4.58
CA THR A 72 -4.19 5.18 -5.42
C THR A 72 -4.56 6.48 -6.15
N THR A 73 -5.74 7.04 -5.87
CA THR A 73 -6.29 8.28 -6.45
C THR A 73 -6.43 8.29 -7.97
N THR A 74 -6.39 7.13 -8.62
CA THR A 74 -6.37 7.03 -10.09
C THR A 74 -7.73 7.35 -10.71
N ASN A 75 -8.82 7.09 -9.97
CA ASN A 75 -10.20 7.31 -10.41
C ASN A 75 -10.89 8.48 -9.67
N HIS A 76 -10.12 9.36 -8.99
CA HIS A 76 -10.65 10.57 -8.37
C HIS A 76 -10.62 11.74 -9.38
N PRO A 77 -11.68 12.57 -9.52
CA PRO A 77 -12.94 12.57 -8.77
C PRO A 77 -14.05 11.70 -9.40
N ASP A 78 -13.81 11.09 -10.55
CA ASP A 78 -14.82 10.49 -11.43
C ASP A 78 -15.70 9.44 -10.74
N ILE A 79 -15.11 8.60 -9.87
CA ILE A 79 -15.85 7.58 -9.12
C ILE A 79 -16.78 8.16 -8.04
N LEU A 80 -16.49 9.38 -7.57
CA LEU A 80 -17.17 10.03 -6.46
C LEU A 80 -18.29 10.98 -6.91
N ILE A 81 -18.22 11.51 -8.13
CA ILE A 81 -19.21 12.48 -8.65
C ILE A 81 -20.63 11.90 -8.70
N PRO A 82 -20.88 10.69 -9.25
CA PRO A 82 -22.23 10.12 -9.29
C PRO A 82 -22.89 9.94 -7.91
N PRO A 83 -22.23 9.31 -6.90
CA PRO A 83 -22.81 9.22 -5.56
C PRO A 83 -22.89 10.59 -4.85
N TYR A 84 -21.96 11.51 -5.12
CA TYR A 84 -22.00 12.88 -4.55
C TYR A 84 -23.24 13.67 -4.99
N ASN A 85 -23.60 13.60 -6.27
CA ASN A 85 -24.81 14.24 -6.78
C ASN A 85 -26.09 13.66 -6.17
N GLY A 86 -26.07 12.38 -5.78
CA GLY A 86 -27.19 11.74 -5.10
C GLY A 86 -27.28 12.07 -3.60
N ASN A 87 -26.15 12.09 -2.89
CA ASN A 87 -26.07 12.43 -1.47
C ASN A 87 -24.77 13.20 -1.19
N ARG A 88 -24.89 14.45 -0.73
CA ARG A 88 -23.71 15.28 -0.38
C ARG A 88 -22.88 14.70 0.77
N GLY A 89 -23.47 13.83 1.59
CA GLY A 89 -22.76 13.06 2.63
C GLY A 89 -21.63 12.18 2.08
N THR A 90 -21.64 11.86 0.78
CA THR A 90 -20.55 11.16 0.09
C THR A 90 -19.21 11.88 0.27
N ALA A 91 -19.18 13.22 0.29
CA ALA A 91 -17.94 13.96 0.47
C ALA A 91 -17.28 13.68 1.83
N ILE A 92 -18.07 13.49 2.90
CA ILE A 92 -17.54 13.15 4.22
C ILE A 92 -16.86 11.78 4.16
N PHE A 93 -17.51 10.80 3.54
CA PHE A 93 -16.92 9.48 3.33
C PHE A 93 -15.62 9.56 2.54
N SER A 94 -15.59 10.29 1.42
CA SER A 94 -14.40 10.45 0.58
C SER A 94 -13.23 11.11 1.31
N ILE A 95 -13.51 12.16 2.10
CA ILE A 95 -12.49 12.86 2.89
C ILE A 95 -11.90 11.93 3.96
N VAL A 96 -12.74 11.19 4.68
CA VAL A 96 -12.26 10.24 5.70
C VAL A 96 -11.51 9.09 5.04
N TYR A 97 -12.02 8.56 3.92
CA TYR A 97 -11.44 7.45 3.18
C TYR A 97 -10.03 7.79 2.69
N LEU A 98 -9.88 8.91 1.98
CA LEU A 98 -8.60 9.40 1.47
C LEU A 98 -7.71 9.90 2.61
N GLY A 99 -8.29 10.59 3.60
CA GLY A 99 -7.62 11.09 4.79
C GLY A 99 -6.82 9.99 5.49
N VAL A 100 -7.51 8.92 5.87
CA VAL A 100 -6.90 7.79 6.59
C VAL A 100 -6.13 6.88 5.64
N GLY A 101 -6.67 6.55 4.46
CA GLY A 101 -6.03 5.64 3.52
C GLY A 101 -4.74 6.20 2.92
N LEU A 102 -4.80 7.37 2.32
CA LEU A 102 -3.70 7.98 1.57
C LEU A 102 -2.67 8.61 2.51
N TYR A 103 -3.10 9.44 3.45
CA TYR A 103 -2.16 10.24 4.26
C TYR A 103 -1.68 9.53 5.52
N VAL A 104 -2.42 8.57 6.05
CA VAL A 104 -2.01 7.83 7.25
C VAL A 104 -1.46 6.46 6.86
N LEU A 105 -2.28 5.57 6.31
CA LEU A 105 -1.90 4.17 6.10
C LEU A 105 -0.79 4.00 5.05
N LEU A 106 -0.89 4.65 3.88
CA LEU A 106 0.15 4.56 2.86
C LEU A 106 1.48 5.20 3.29
N ASN A 107 1.43 6.28 4.08
CA ASN A 107 2.63 6.90 4.64
C ASN A 107 3.29 6.03 5.71
N ILE A 108 2.51 5.41 6.61
CA ILE A 108 3.02 4.43 7.58
C ILE A 108 3.64 3.23 6.87
N LEU A 109 2.98 2.70 5.82
CA LEU A 109 3.50 1.60 5.02
C LEU A 109 4.86 1.97 4.40
N THR A 110 4.95 3.15 3.80
CA THR A 110 6.20 3.65 3.20
C THR A 110 7.29 3.83 4.25
N ALA A 111 6.95 4.39 5.41
CA ALA A 111 7.88 4.57 6.52
C ALA A 111 8.42 3.22 7.04
N ALA A 112 7.56 2.21 7.17
CA ALA A 112 7.97 0.88 7.60
C ALA A 112 8.85 0.15 6.58
N VAL A 113 8.53 0.26 5.28
CA VAL A 113 9.40 -0.25 4.21
C VAL A 113 10.78 0.40 4.31
N TYR A 114 10.82 1.72 4.51
CA TYR A 114 12.06 2.47 4.64
C TYR A 114 12.87 2.06 5.88
N SER A 115 12.25 1.94 7.06
CA SER A 115 12.95 1.59 8.30
C SER A 115 13.63 0.22 8.21
N GLU A 116 12.93 -0.76 7.62
CA GLU A 116 13.44 -2.11 7.42
C GLU A 116 14.58 -2.14 6.40
N PHE A 117 14.42 -1.44 5.28
CA PHE A 117 15.47 -1.35 4.26
C PHE A 117 16.72 -0.64 4.78
N SER A 118 16.55 0.46 5.53
CA SER A 118 17.64 1.23 6.13
C SER A 118 18.42 0.40 7.15
N GLY A 119 17.72 -0.34 8.03
CA GLY A 119 18.34 -1.26 8.97
C GLY A 119 19.16 -2.36 8.29
N TYR A 120 18.62 -2.95 7.21
CA TYR A 120 19.37 -3.91 6.40
C TYR A 120 20.62 -3.30 5.77
N LEU A 121 20.49 -2.11 5.15
CA LEU A 121 21.60 -1.43 4.49
C LEU A 121 22.74 -1.14 5.47
N MET A 122 22.42 -0.64 6.66
CA MET A 122 23.37 -0.38 7.74
C MET A 122 24.17 -1.63 8.10
N SER A 123 23.48 -2.75 8.35
CA SER A 123 24.13 -4.03 8.68
C SER A 123 25.02 -4.58 7.56
N SER A 124 24.59 -4.39 6.30
CA SER A 124 25.34 -4.80 5.10
C SER A 124 26.63 -3.99 4.95
N VAL A 125 26.56 -2.67 5.16
CA VAL A 125 27.72 -1.77 5.13
C VAL A 125 28.71 -2.13 6.25
N GLN A 126 28.24 -2.32 7.47
CA GLN A 126 29.08 -2.74 8.60
C GLN A 126 29.80 -4.07 8.32
N THR A 127 29.08 -5.05 7.81
CA THR A 127 29.66 -6.35 7.44
C THR A 127 30.75 -6.20 6.37
N ARG A 128 30.53 -5.33 5.38
CA ARG A 128 31.51 -5.05 4.31
C ARG A 128 32.76 -4.38 4.86
N LEU A 129 32.60 -3.39 5.75
CA LEU A 129 33.72 -2.70 6.41
C LEU A 129 34.52 -3.66 7.29
N MET A 130 33.84 -4.52 8.06
CA MET A 130 34.52 -5.51 8.91
C MET A 130 35.34 -6.50 8.09
N ARG A 131 34.77 -7.05 7.01
CA ARG A 131 35.52 -7.94 6.10
C ARG A 131 36.73 -7.26 5.50
N ARG A 132 36.60 -5.99 5.09
CA ARG A 132 37.73 -5.21 4.57
C ARG A 132 38.83 -5.07 5.62
N ARG A 133 38.48 -4.70 6.86
CA ARG A 133 39.44 -4.56 7.97
C ARG A 133 40.17 -5.86 8.29
N VAL A 134 39.43 -6.97 8.36
CA VAL A 134 40.02 -8.30 8.62
C VAL A 134 40.95 -8.70 7.48
N ALA A 135 40.54 -8.52 6.22
CA ALA A 135 41.37 -8.86 5.06
C ALA A 135 42.65 -8.01 5.00
N THR A 136 42.57 -6.70 5.25
CA THR A 136 43.77 -5.83 5.27
C THR A 136 44.72 -6.19 6.40
N ARG A 137 44.19 -6.58 7.57
CA ARG A 137 45.00 -7.01 8.70
C ARG A 137 45.69 -8.35 8.43
N ALA A 138 44.96 -9.32 7.88
CA ALA A 138 45.54 -10.61 7.50
C ALA A 138 46.63 -10.44 6.43
N ALA A 139 46.42 -9.62 5.42
CA ALA A 139 47.43 -9.32 4.40
C ALA A 139 48.68 -8.67 5.01
N PHE A 140 48.51 -7.74 5.95
CA PHE A 140 49.62 -7.12 6.66
C PHE A 140 50.40 -8.11 7.52
N GLU A 141 49.71 -9.01 8.23
CA GLU A 141 50.35 -10.06 9.03
C GLU A 141 51.18 -10.99 8.14
N VAL A 142 50.66 -11.44 6.99
CA VAL A 142 51.41 -12.26 6.03
C VAL A 142 52.68 -11.56 5.54
N LEU A 143 52.56 -10.30 5.08
CA LEU A 143 53.71 -9.51 4.61
C LEU A 143 54.79 -9.31 5.68
N LYS A 144 54.41 -9.20 6.96
CA LYS A 144 55.36 -9.05 8.07
C LYS A 144 56.23 -10.29 8.27
N TYR A 145 55.71 -11.49 7.99
CA TYR A 145 56.44 -12.75 8.15
C TYR A 145 57.33 -13.10 6.94
N GLU A 146 57.06 -12.54 5.76
CA GLU A 146 57.80 -12.82 4.52
C GLU A 146 59.18 -12.11 4.44
N HIS A 147 59.43 -11.12 5.31
CA HIS A 147 60.66 -10.31 5.33
C HIS A 147 61.64 -10.66 6.48
N LYS A 148 61.50 -11.84 7.09
CA LYS A 148 62.45 -12.43 8.04
C LYS A 148 63.10 -13.67 7.41
#